data_AF-A0A6J4KN71-F1
#
_entry.id   AF-A0A6J4KN71-F1
#
_cell.length_a   1.000
_cell.length_b   1.000
_cell.length_c   1.000
_cell.angle_alpha   90.00
_cell.angle_beta   90.00
_cell.angle_gamma   90.00
#
_symmetry.space_group_name_H-M   'P 1'
#
loop_
_entity.id
_entity.type
_entity.pdbx_description
1 polymer ?
#
loop_
_entity_poly.entity_id
_entity_poly.type
_entity_poly.pdbx_seq_one_letter_code
_entity_poly.pdbx_strand_id
1 'polypeptide(L)' 'MASAGERKETSLRACIAYMLNIDLSVVPTPREANMSQWLALRNLGLVSVASPETFQWPGHFLGLRRDSSTWAVHFG' A
#
# COMPACT_ATOMS: atom_id res chain seq x y z
N MET A 1 4.74 -10.30 -19.05
CA MET A 1 4.76 -10.40 -17.58
C MET A 1 4.96 -8.99 -17.03
N ALA A 2 4.11 -8.55 -16.09
CA ALA A 2 4.30 -7.23 -15.45
C ALA A 2 5.68 -7.16 -14.76
N SER A 3 6.28 -5.99 -14.68
CA SER A 3 7.51 -5.75 -13.94
C SER A 3 7.28 -5.85 -12.42
N ALA A 4 8.36 -5.99 -11.65
CA ALA A 4 8.27 -5.96 -10.18
C ALA A 4 7.73 -4.62 -9.66
N GLY A 5 8.05 -3.50 -10.34
CA GLY A 5 7.51 -2.18 -10.01
C GLY A 5 6.00 -2.10 -10.21
N GLU A 6 5.50 -2.53 -11.37
CA GLU A 6 4.07 -2.53 -11.68
C GLU A 6 3.27 -3.43 -10.72
N ARG A 7 3.83 -4.58 -10.31
CA ARG A 7 3.21 -5.43 -9.27
C ARG A 7 3.12 -4.73 -7.92
N LYS A 8 4.19 -4.04 -7.49
CA LYS A 8 4.18 -3.26 -6.24
C LYS A 8 3.13 -2.15 -6.29
N GLU A 9 3.09 -1.40 -7.38
CA GLU A 9 2.15 -0.29 -7.54
C GLU A 9 0.70 -0.77 -7.57
N THR A 10 0.40 -1.81 -8.36
CA THR A 10 -0.96 -2.37 -8.48
C THR A 10 -1.45 -2.93 -7.15
N SER A 11 -0.61 -3.71 -6.46
CA SER A 11 -0.98 -4.28 -5.16
C SER A 11 -1.11 -3.22 -4.07
N LEU A 12 -0.28 -2.16 -4.07
CA LEU A 12 -0.43 -1.05 -3.13
C LEU A 12 -1.77 -0.35 -3.30
N ARG A 13 -2.17 -0.06 -4.54
CA ARG A 13 -3.46 0.57 -4.84
C ARG A 13 -4.63 -0.27 -4.33
N ALA A 14 -4.60 -1.58 -4.59
CA ALA A 14 -5.62 -2.50 -4.10
C ALA A 14 -5.69 -2.53 -2.56
N CYS A 15 -4.54 -2.56 -1.88
CA CYS A 15 -4.51 -2.54 -0.42
C CYS A 15 -5.05 -1.23 0.16
N ILE A 16 -4.74 -0.08 -0.46
CA ILE A 16 -5.25 1.23 -0.02
C ILE A 16 -6.76 1.30 -0.23
N ALA A 17 -7.28 0.87 -1.38
CA ALA A 17 -8.72 0.81 -1.64
C ALA A 17 -9.44 -0.02 -0.57
N TYR A 18 -8.89 -1.18 -0.23
CA TYR A 18 -9.39 -2.04 0.83
C TYR A 18 -9.35 -1.37 2.22
N MET A 19 -8.20 -0.83 2.64
CA MET A 19 -8.05 -0.24 3.98
C MET A 19 -8.91 1.01 4.18
N LEU A 20 -9.12 1.80 3.13
CA LEU A 20 -9.97 2.99 3.18
C LEU A 20 -11.44 2.68 2.88
N ASN A 21 -11.78 1.43 2.56
CA ASN A 21 -13.10 0.98 2.15
C ASN A 21 -13.70 1.85 1.03
N ILE A 22 -12.93 2.05 -0.04
CA ILE A 22 -13.32 2.82 -1.23
C ILE A 22 -13.13 2.00 -2.50
N ASP A 23 -13.76 2.45 -3.59
CA ASP A 23 -13.56 1.83 -4.90
C ASP A 23 -12.11 2.03 -5.41
N LEU A 24 -11.56 0.99 -6.03
CA LEU A 24 -10.21 0.99 -6.61
C LEU A 24 -10.05 2.06 -7.71
N SER A 25 -11.12 2.42 -8.42
CA SER A 25 -11.12 3.46 -9.45
C SER A 25 -10.86 4.86 -8.88
N VAL A 26 -11.10 5.07 -7.58
CA VAL A 26 -10.84 6.35 -6.88
C VAL A 26 -9.37 6.48 -6.48
N VAL A 27 -8.66 5.35 -6.35
CA VAL A 27 -7.24 5.32 -6.02
C VAL A 27 -6.42 5.56 -7.29
N PRO A 28 -5.55 6.58 -7.33
CA PRO A 28 -4.85 6.96 -8.54
C PRO A 28 -3.86 5.87 -8.96
N THR A 29 -3.70 5.72 -10.26
CA THR A 29 -2.57 5.05 -10.85
C THR A 29 -1.29 5.88 -10.66
N PRO A 30 -0.11 5.25 -10.75
CA PRO A 30 1.17 5.96 -10.69
C PRO A 30 1.34 7.04 -11.76
N ARG A 31 0.61 6.92 -12.88
CA ARG A 31 0.60 7.91 -13.97
C ARG A 31 -0.29 9.12 -13.66
N GLU A 32 -1.32 8.94 -12.83
CA GLU A 32 -2.27 10.00 -12.48
C GLU A 32 -1.79 10.85 -11.31
N ALA A 33 -1.24 10.22 -10.26
CA ALA A 33 -0.73 10.93 -9.10
C ALA A 33 0.28 10.12 -8.28
N ASN A 34 1.15 10.82 -7.55
CA ASN A 34 1.96 10.22 -6.51
C ASN A 34 1.07 9.77 -5.33
N MET A 35 1.19 8.50 -4.94
CA MET A 35 0.35 7.91 -3.89
C MET A 35 0.48 8.64 -2.54
N SER A 36 1.70 9.01 -2.14
CA SER A 36 1.94 9.69 -0.87
C SER A 36 1.27 11.07 -0.84
N GLN A 37 1.30 11.81 -1.95
CA GLN A 37 0.60 13.08 -2.05
C GLN A 37 -0.93 12.91 -2.01
N TRP A 38 -1.45 11.91 -2.71
CA TRP A 38 -2.89 11.62 -2.72
C TRP A 38 -3.42 11.21 -1.33
N LEU A 39 -2.63 10.46 -0.57
CA LEU A 39 -2.91 10.14 0.83
C LEU A 39 -2.80 11.37 1.73
N ALA A 40 -1.81 12.23 1.52
CA ALA A 40 -1.63 13.45 2.31
C ALA A 40 -2.83 14.40 2.22
N LEU A 41 -3.46 14.53 1.04
CA LEU A 41 -4.71 15.28 0.86
C LEU A 41 -5.89 14.71 1.67
N ARG A 42 -5.77 13.49 2.19
CA ARG A 42 -6.74 12.80 3.06
C ARG A 42 -6.26 12.72 4.52
N ASN A 43 -5.23 13.49 4.88
CA ASN A 43 -4.58 13.48 6.20
C ASN A 43 -3.97 12.11 6.57
N LEU A 44 -3.51 11.36 5.56
CA LEU A 44 -2.87 10.05 5.72
C LEU A 44 -1.41 10.09 5.24
N GLY A 45 -0.55 9.28 5.85
CA GLY A 45 0.84 9.12 5.46
C GLY A 45 1.26 7.65 5.42
N LEU A 46 2.19 7.33 4.52
CA LEU A 46 2.88 6.04 4.52
C LEU A 46 4.18 6.18 5.33
N VAL A 47 4.27 5.46 6.44
CA VAL A 47 5.43 5.50 7.32
C VAL A 47 6.15 4.15 7.24
N SER A 48 7.43 4.18 6.87
CA SER A 48 8.28 3.00 6.89
C SER A 48 8.58 2.58 8.32
N VAL A 49 8.48 1.29 8.60
CA VAL A 49 8.88 0.71 9.88
C VAL A 49 10.34 0.28 9.82
N ALA A 50 11.11 0.63 10.87
CA ALA A 50 12.55 0.37 10.94
C ALA A 50 12.89 -1.14 11.00
N SER A 51 12.11 -1.92 11.75
CA SER A 51 12.29 -3.37 11.90
C SER A 51 10.99 -4.10 11.56
N PRO A 52 10.68 -4.31 10.26
CA PRO A 52 9.45 -4.97 9.83
C PRO A 52 9.27 -6.39 10.39
N GLU A 53 10.37 -7.10 10.63
CA GLU A 53 10.39 -8.48 11.15
C GLU A 53 9.87 -8.63 12.58
N THR A 54 9.92 -7.58 13.39
CA THR A 54 9.41 -7.56 14.79
C THR A 54 8.22 -6.62 14.96
N PHE A 55 7.74 -6.02 13.88
CA PHE A 55 6.66 -5.05 13.95
C PHE A 55 5.35 -5.72 14.37
N GLN A 56 4.71 -5.15 15.40
CA GLN A 56 3.38 -5.51 15.83
C GLN A 56 2.52 -4.25 15.91
N TRP A 57 1.27 -4.36 15.47
CA TRP A 57 0.33 -3.26 15.49
C TRP A 57 -1.08 -3.80 15.70
N PRO A 58 -1.83 -3.34 16.73
CA PRO A 58 -3.17 -3.83 17.03
C PRO A 58 -4.17 -3.32 15.99
N GLY A 59 -4.14 -3.92 14.79
CA GLY A 59 -4.95 -3.51 13.65
C GLY A 59 -4.34 -3.89 12.30
N HIS A 60 -4.94 -3.36 11.23
CA HIS A 60 -4.46 -3.58 9.88
C HIS A 60 -3.20 -2.77 9.58
N PHE A 61 -2.24 -3.39 8.91
CA PHE A 61 -1.05 -2.71 8.40
C PHE A 61 -0.63 -3.29 7.05
N LEU A 62 0.17 -2.51 6.30
CA LEU A 62 0.68 -2.92 5.00
C LEU A 62 2.02 -3.65 5.14
N GLY A 63 2.15 -4.82 4.52
CA GLY A 63 3.40 -5.57 4.42
C GLY A 63 3.81 -5.77 2.96
N LEU A 64 5.09 -5.53 2.66
CA LEU A 64 5.66 -5.81 1.33
C LEU A 64 6.29 -7.20 1.31
N ARG A 65 5.72 -8.08 0.49
CA ARG A 65 6.25 -9.43 0.23
C ARG A 65 7.44 -9.38 -0.73
N ARG A 66 8.61 -9.84 -0.27
CA ARG A 66 9.86 -9.81 -1.06
C ARG A 66 9.86 -10.80 -2.22
N ASP A 67 9.25 -11.98 -2.03
CA ASP A 67 9.15 -13.06 -3.01
C ASP A 67 8.32 -12.66 -4.25
N SER A 68 7.19 -11.99 -4.04
CA SER A 68 6.26 -11.60 -5.12
C SER A 68 6.42 -10.15 -5.58
N SER A 69 7.08 -9.31 -4.78
CA SER A 69 7.07 -7.85 -4.94
C SER A 69 5.64 -7.29 -4.94
N THR A 70 4.82 -7.74 -3.99
CA THR A 70 3.43 -7.26 -3.81
C THR A 70 3.18 -6.82 -2.38
N TRP A 71 2.39 -5.77 -2.22
CA TRP A 71 1.83 -5.41 -0.92
C TRP A 71 0.68 -6.34 -0.56
N ALA A 72 0.51 -6.56 0.74
CA ALA A 72 -0.63 -7.24 1.33
C ALA A 72 -1.05 -6.52 2.62
N VAL A 73 -2.33 -6.64 2.96
CA VAL A 73 -2.84 -6.20 4.25
C VAL A 73 -2.64 -7.34 5.24
N HIS A 74 -1.98 -7.05 6.35
CA HIS A 74 -1.76 -7.95 7.47
C HIS A 74 -2.54 -7.45 8.70
N PHE A 75 -2.70 -8.33 9.68
CA PHE A 75 -3.29 -8.06 10.98
C PHE A 75 -2.43 -8.72 12.05
N GLY A 76 -2.20 -8.06 13.20
CA GLY A 76 -1.31 -8.55 14.24
C GLY A 76 -1.48 -7.87 15.58
#